data_AF-A0A4V2B0A8-F1
#
_entry.id   AF-A0A4V2B0A8-F1
#
_cell.length_a   1.000
_cell.length_b   1.000
_cell.length_c   1.000
_cell.angle_alpha   90.00
_cell.angle_beta   90.00
_cell.angle_gamma   90.00
#
_symmetry.space_group_name_H-M   'P 1'
#
loop_
_entity.id
_entity.type
_entity.pdbx_description
1 polymer ?
#
loop_
_entity_poly.entity_id
_entity_poly.type
_entity_poly.pdbx_seq_one_letter_code
_entity_poly.pdbx_strand_id
1 'polypeptide(L)'
;DYMGGVIGDLNARRGKIHSMTPKHGLQSIKCEVPLAQMFGYSTALRSQSQGRASYSMVLSNYEVVPPAAAHEIMVRAGVIVGP
;
A
#
# COMPACT_ATOMS: atom_id res chain seq x y z
N ASP A 1 -8.12 -17.47 6.67
CA ASP A 1 -6.69 -17.83 6.81
C ASP A 1 -5.71 -16.82 6.22
N TYR A 2 -5.89 -16.34 4.98
CA TYR A 2 -4.93 -15.40 4.35
C TYR A 2 -5.07 -13.92 4.76
N MET A 3 -6.20 -13.54 5.35
CA MET A 3 -6.56 -12.15 5.62
C MET A 3 -5.56 -11.43 6.52
N GLY A 4 -5.05 -12.10 7.57
CA GLY A 4 -4.09 -11.49 8.49
C GLY A 4 -2.79 -11.08 7.81
N GLY A 5 -2.28 -11.90 6.89
CA GLY A 5 -1.08 -11.59 6.10
C GLY A 5 -1.28 -10.39 5.19
N VAL A 6 -2.41 -10.34 4.47
CA VAL A 6 -2.74 -9.23 3.56
C VAL A 6 -2.90 -7.91 4.32
N ILE A 7 -3.58 -7.94 5.46
CA ILE A 7 -3.76 -6.75 6.32
C ILE A 7 -2.42 -6.28 6.89
N GLY A 8 -1.56 -7.22 7.32
CA GLY A 8 -0.21 -6.92 7.79
C GLY A 8 0.65 -6.24 6.73
N ASP A 9 0.63 -6.73 5.49
CA ASP A 9 1.37 -6.12 4.38
C ASP A 9 0.83 -4.73 4.01
N LEU A 10 -0.50 -4.55 3.98
CA LEU A 10 -1.11 -3.23 3.76
C LEU A 10 -0.69 -2.23 4.84
N ASN A 11 -0.66 -2.64 6.11
CA ASN A 11 -0.18 -1.80 7.21
C ASN A 11 1.31 -1.47 7.08
N ALA A 12 2.15 -2.43 6.72
CA ALA A 12 3.58 -2.21 6.47
C ALA A 12 3.84 -1.21 5.34
N ARG A 13 2.95 -1.19 4.33
CA ARG A 13 2.94 -0.23 3.22
C ARG A 13 2.34 1.13 3.57
N ARG A 14 2.03 1.38 4.85
CA ARG A 14 1.37 2.61 5.33
C ARG A 14 -0.03 2.79 4.73
N GLY A 15 -0.72 1.68 4.49
CA GLY A 15 -2.10 1.67 4.02
C GLY A 15 -3.07 2.11 5.12
N LYS A 16 -4.01 3.00 4.77
CA LYS A 16 -5.17 3.36 5.59
C LYS A 16 -6.33 2.47 5.17
N ILE A 17 -6.74 1.53 6.02
CA ILE A 17 -7.88 0.66 5.75
C ILE A 17 -9.17 1.42 6.06
N HIS A 18 -10.05 1.54 5.06
CA HIS A 18 -11.33 2.24 5.17
C HIS A 18 -12.45 1.30 5.57
N SER A 19 -12.52 0.13 4.95
CA SER A 19 -13.56 -0.86 5.25
C SER A 19 -13.15 -2.26 4.88
N MET A 20 -13.71 -3.23 5.60
CA MET A 20 -13.63 -4.65 5.29
C MET A 20 -15.04 -5.19 5.19
N THR A 21 -15.41 -5.78 4.05
CA THR A 21 -16.77 -6.23 3.79
C THR A 21 -16.76 -7.68 3.31
N PRO A 22 -17.46 -8.59 4.00
CA PRO A 22 -17.65 -9.94 3.51
C PRO A 22 -18.57 -9.93 2.28
N LYS A 23 -18.17 -10.65 1.22
CA LYS A 23 -18.92 -10.76 -0.04
C LYS A 23 -18.81 -12.17 -0.58
N HIS A 24 -19.90 -12.94 -0.54
CA HIS A 24 -20.00 -14.29 -1.13
C HIS A 24 -18.82 -15.23 -0.79
N GLY A 25 -18.45 -15.31 0.50
CA GLY A 25 -17.32 -16.15 0.96
C GLY A 25 -15.93 -15.54 0.72
N LEU A 26 -15.85 -14.35 0.13
CA LEU A 26 -14.63 -13.54 0.02
C LEU A 26 -14.67 -12.38 1.01
N GLN A 27 -13.50 -11.79 1.27
CA GLN A 27 -13.37 -10.54 2.01
C GLN A 27 -12.89 -9.45 1.05
N SER A 28 -13.66 -8.36 0.95
CA SER A 28 -13.29 -7.18 0.19
C SER A 28 -12.70 -6.14 1.14
N ILE A 29 -11.49 -5.66 0.83
CA ILE A 29 -10.79 -4.65 1.63
C ILE A 29 -10.71 -3.39 0.78
N LYS A 30 -11.22 -2.27 1.30
CA LYS A 30 -10.99 -0.93 0.74
C LYS A 30 -9.94 -0.23 1.59
N CYS A 31 -8.91 0.28 0.94
CA CYS A 31 -7.84 1.01 1.59
C CYS A 31 -7.23 2.03 0.63
N GLU A 32 -6.54 3.02 1.21
CA GLU A 32 -5.66 3.93 0.49
C GLU A 32 -4.22 3.63 0.88
N VAL A 33 -3.35 3.50 -0.11
CA VAL A 33 -1.93 3.21 0.10
C VAL A 33 -1.13 4.20 -0.73
N PRO A 34 -0.03 4.77 -0.20
CA PRO A 34 0.85 5.60 -1.01
C PRO A 34 1.32 4.86 -2.26
N LEU A 35 1.16 5.45 -3.44
CA LEU A 35 1.49 4.80 -4.71
C LEU A 35 2.95 4.30 -4.75
N ALA A 36 3.89 5.04 -4.15
CA ALA A 36 5.29 4.64 -4.02
C ALA A 36 5.50 3.30 -3.30
N GLN A 37 4.54 2.87 -2.46
CA GLN A 37 4.58 1.60 -1.73
C GLN A 37 3.85 0.46 -2.47
N MET A 38 3.20 0.73 -3.61
CA MET A 38 2.43 -0.28 -4.35
C MET A 38 3.24 -1.03 -5.41
N PHE A 39 4.48 -0.60 -5.68
CA PHE A 39 5.39 -1.35 -6.55
C PHE A 39 5.64 -2.76 -5.99
N GLY A 40 5.45 -3.78 -6.84
CA GLY A 40 5.58 -5.19 -6.46
C GLY A 40 4.40 -5.78 -5.66
N TYR A 41 3.35 -4.99 -5.37
CA TYR A 41 2.23 -5.46 -4.57
C TYR A 41 1.49 -6.65 -5.19
N SER A 42 1.33 -6.68 -6.53
CA SER A 42 0.70 -7.81 -7.23
C SER A 42 1.35 -9.16 -6.89
N THR A 43 2.68 -9.20 -6.90
CA THR A 43 3.45 -10.42 -6.60
C THR A 43 3.31 -10.80 -5.12
N ALA A 44 3.40 -9.82 -4.22
CA ALA A 44 3.24 -10.04 -2.77
C ALA A 44 1.84 -10.58 -2.44
N LEU A 45 0.79 -9.97 -2.99
CA LEU A 45 -0.60 -10.38 -2.78
C LEU A 45 -0.84 -11.80 -3.28
N ARG A 46 -0.33 -12.15 -4.47
CA ARG A 46 -0.45 -13.53 -5.00
C ARG A 46 0.27 -14.52 -4.11
N SER A 47 1.46 -14.21 -3.60
CA SER A 47 2.19 -15.08 -2.67
C SER A 47 1.39 -15.32 -1.38
N GLN A 48 0.89 -14.27 -0.74
CA GLN A 48 0.14 -14.35 0.52
C GLN A 48 -1.22 -15.04 0.38
N SER A 49 -1.87 -14.91 -0.77
CA SER A 49 -3.19 -15.49 -1.04
C SER A 49 -3.13 -16.84 -1.77
N GLN A 50 -1.93 -17.40 -1.99
CA GLN A 50 -1.73 -18.58 -2.84
C GLN A 50 -2.38 -18.43 -4.22
N GLY A 51 -2.31 -17.22 -4.78
CA GLY A 51 -2.84 -16.86 -6.10
C GLY A 51 -4.35 -16.63 -6.17
N ARG A 52 -5.06 -16.64 -5.04
CA ARG A 52 -6.54 -16.54 -5.00
C ARG A 52 -7.07 -15.11 -4.90
N ALA A 53 -6.25 -14.14 -4.49
CA ALA A 53 -6.67 -12.75 -4.37
C ALA A 53 -6.37 -11.95 -5.65
N SER A 54 -7.18 -10.91 -5.85
CA SER A 54 -7.00 -9.90 -6.90
C SER A 54 -7.13 -8.51 -6.28
N TYR A 55 -6.55 -7.50 -6.93
CA TYR A 55 -6.68 -6.12 -6.53
C TYR A 55 -6.85 -5.23 -7.76
N SER A 56 -7.41 -4.04 -7.53
CA SER A 56 -7.45 -2.94 -8.49
C SER A 56 -7.15 -1.65 -7.73
N MET A 57 -6.52 -0.70 -8.40
CA MET A 57 -6.19 0.59 -7.80
C MET A 57 -6.48 1.72 -8.78
N VAL A 58 -6.90 2.86 -8.25
CA VAL A 58 -7.12 4.11 -8.98
C VAL A 58 -6.47 5.23 -8.17
N LEU A 59 -6.03 6.29 -8.84
CA LEU A 59 -5.53 7.48 -8.16
C LEU A 59 -6.69 8.12 -7.38
N SER A 60 -6.54 8.24 -6.06
CA SER A 60 -7.54 8.90 -5.18
C SER A 60 -7.25 10.39 -5.07
N ASN A 61 -6.10 10.75 -4.49
CA ASN A 61 -5.70 12.13 -4.23
C ASN A 61 -4.17 12.24 -4.06
N TYR A 62 -3.69 13.48 -3.89
CA TYR A 62 -2.33 13.78 -3.46
C TYR A 62 -2.36 14.27 -2.02
N GLU A 63 -1.50 13.71 -1.16
CA GLU A 63 -1.29 14.16 0.21
C GLU A 63 0.15 14.66 0.39
N VAL A 64 0.34 15.54 1.38
CA VAL A 64 1.67 16.02 1.77
C VAL A 64 2.47 14.85 2.33
N VAL A 65 3.67 14.64 1.79
CA VAL A 65 4.58 13.60 2.26
C VAL A 65 5.13 14.01 3.64
N PRO A 66 5.14 13.10 4.64
CA PRO A 66 5.73 13.39 5.94
C PRO A 66 7.20 13.84 5.81
N PRO A 67 7.68 14.78 6.65
CA PRO A 67 9.02 15.36 6.52
C PRO A 67 10.15 14.32 6.44
N ALA A 68 10.06 13.23 7.21
CA ALA A 68 11.04 12.15 7.20
C ALA A 68 11.13 11.44 5.84
N ALA A 69 9.99 11.18 5.19
CA ALA A 69 9.95 10.57 3.87
C ALA A 69 10.31 11.57 2.77
N ALA A 70 9.92 12.84 2.93
CA ALA A 70 10.31 13.91 2.00
C ALA A 70 11.84 14.07 1.94
N HIS A 71 12.51 14.08 3.10
CA HIS A 71 13.97 14.14 3.17
C HIS A 71 14.62 12.95 2.44
N GLU A 72 14.15 11.73 2.66
CA GLU A 72 14.67 10.55 1.97
C GLU A 72 14.51 10.66 0.44
N ILE A 73 13.35 11.14 -0.02
CA ILE A 73 13.08 11.35 -1.46
C ILE A 73 14.02 12.40 -2.03
N MET A 74 14.21 13.53 -1.33
CA MET A 74 15.09 14.62 -1.77
C MET A 74 16.55 14.17 -1.87
N VAL A 75 17.04 13.40 -0.89
CA VAL A 75 18.38 12.80 -0.92
C VAL A 75 18.53 11.85 -2.10
N ARG A 76 17.57 10.95 -2.34
CA ARG A 76 17.59 10.03 -3.49
C ARG A 76 17.53 10.76 -4.83
N ALA A 77 16.81 11.88 -4.89
CA ALA A 77 16.69 12.71 -6.09
C ALA A 77 17.95 13.55 -6.38
N GLY A 78 18.96 13.52 -5.50
CA GLY A 78 20.19 14.31 -5.66
C GLY A 78 19.98 15.81 -5.47
N VAL A 79 18.84 16.21 -4.89
CA VAL A 79 18.58 17.61 -4.53
C VAL A 79 19.33 17.87 -3.23
N ILE A 80 20.56 18.36 -3.34
CA ILE A 80 21.37 18.79 -2.22
C ILE A 80 20.72 20.06 -1.65
N VAL A 81 19.99 19.92 -0.55
CA VAL A 81 19.58 21.07 0.25
C VAL A 81 20.83 21.53 1.00
N GLY A 82 21.56 22.46 0.39
CA GLY A 82 22.55 23.23 1.13
C GLY A 82 21.88 23.97 2.30
N PRO A 83 22.64 24.30 3.35
CA PRO A 83 22.12 25.04 4.50
C PRO A 83 21.49 26.38 4.10
#